data_AF-A0A957U2R9-F1
#
_entry.id   AF-A0A957U2R9-F1
#
_cell.length_a   1.000
_cell.length_b   1.000
_cell.length_c   1.000
_cell.angle_alpha   90.00
_cell.angle_beta   90.00
_cell.angle_gamma   90.00
#
_symmetry.space_group_name_H-M   'P 1'
#
loop_
_entity.id
_entity.type
_entity.pdbx_description
1 polymer ?
#
loop_
_entity_poly.entity_id
_entity_poly.type
_entity_poly.pdbx_seq_one_letter_code
_entity_poly.pdbx_strand_id
1 'polypeptide(L)' 'MKSRYLLLAIIVFHLVLATAFSALNPLGEAPDEADHWAYIVYLAQTRSLPQGPQVTQSKHPPLYHLSAAAVAT' A
#
# COMPACT_ATOMS: atom_id res chain seq x y z
N MET A 1 -33.22 -2.49 12.96
CA MET A 1 -33.23 -1.99 11.57
C MET A 1 -32.50 -0.66 11.36
N LYS A 2 -32.55 0.34 12.26
CA LYS A 2 -31.83 1.63 12.05
C LYS A 2 -30.29 1.50 12.05
N SER A 3 -29.74 0.61 12.88
CA SER A 3 -28.29 0.38 12.99
C SER A 3 -27.64 -0.12 11.68
N ARG A 4 -28.30 -1.01 10.92
CA ARG A 4 -27.76 -1.46 9.62
C ARG A 4 -27.67 -0.35 8.57
N TYR A 5 -28.61 0.59 8.57
CA TYR A 5 -28.59 1.72 7.63
C TYR A 5 -27.51 2.73 8.03
N LEU A 6 -27.30 2.93 9.34
CA LEU A 6 -26.18 3.74 9.83
C LEU A 6 -24.83 3.12 9.47
N LEU A 7 -24.66 1.81 9.70
CA LEU A 7 -23.46 1.08 9.30
C LEU A 7 -23.22 1.20 7.78
N LEU A 8 -24.26 0.98 6.99
CA LEU A 8 -24.17 1.10 5.53
C LEU A 8 -23.79 2.51 5.10
N ALA A 9 -24.35 3.54 5.73
CA ALA A 9 -23.98 4.93 5.47
C ALA A 9 -22.50 5.19 5.78
N ILE A 10 -21.97 4.68 6.90
CA ILE A 10 -20.55 4.81 7.27
C ILE A 10 -19.66 4.11 6.25
N ILE A 11 -20.01 2.88 5.84
CA ILE A 11 -19.24 2.13 4.84
C ILE A 11 -19.22 2.87 3.50
N VAL A 12 -20.39 3.30 3.02
CA VAL A 12 -20.50 4.04 1.76
C VAL A 12 -19.69 5.34 1.83
N PHE A 13 -19.80 6.09 2.92
CA PHE A 13 -19.04 7.32 3.11
C PHE A 13 -17.53 7.08 3.13
N HIS A 14 -17.07 6.05 3.85
CA HIS A 14 -15.66 5.66 3.88
C HIS A 14 -15.15 5.31 2.47
N LEU A 15 -15.91 4.51 1.70
CA LEU A 15 -15.51 4.12 0.35
C LEU A 15 -15.43 5.32 -0.60
N VAL A 16 -16.38 6.26 -0.50
CA VAL A 16 -16.34 7.50 -1.28
C VAL A 16 -15.09 8.31 -0.95
N LEU A 17 -14.77 8.49 0.34
CA LEU A 17 -13.58 9.23 0.75
C LEU A 17 -12.28 8.52 0.34
N ALA A 18 -12.17 7.21 0.54
CA ALA A 18 -10.99 6.45 0.16
C ALA A 18 -10.75 6.48 -1.36
N THR A 19 -11.83 6.36 -2.15
CA THR A 19 -11.74 6.43 -3.62
C THR A 19 -11.36 7.84 -4.08
N ALA A 20 -11.95 8.88 -3.49
CA ALA A 20 -11.60 10.26 -3.80
C ALA A 20 -10.13 10.55 -3.46
N PHE A 21 -9.66 10.11 -2.29
CA PHE A 21 -8.25 10.22 -1.91
C PHE A 21 -7.34 9.50 -2.91
N SER A 22 -7.66 8.27 -3.28
CA SER A 22 -6.87 7.49 -4.25
C SER A 22 -6.87 8.09 -5.66
N ALA A 23 -7.95 8.76 -6.08
CA ALA A 23 -8.07 9.32 -7.42
C ALA A 23 -7.45 10.72 -7.54
N LEU A 24 -7.48 11.50 -6.45
CA LEU A 24 -6.97 12.87 -6.43
C LEU A 24 -5.49 12.94 -6.07
N ASN A 25 -4.98 11.96 -5.34
CA ASN A 25 -3.58 11.91 -4.97
C ASN A 25 -2.73 11.34 -6.12
N PRO A 26 -1.72 12.07 -6.63
CA PRO A 26 -0.87 11.56 -7.69
C PRO A 26 -0.15 10.27 -7.30
N LEU A 27 0.13 9.44 -8.30
CA LEU A 27 0.91 8.21 -8.12
C LEU A 27 2.31 8.54 -7.60
N GLY A 28 2.75 7.84 -6.56
CA GLY A 28 4.04 8.03 -5.91
C GLY A 28 4.08 9.15 -4.86
N GLU A 29 2.99 9.91 -4.69
CA GLU A 29 2.90 10.99 -3.70
C GLU A 29 2.10 10.61 -2.45
N ALA A 30 1.49 9.41 -2.41
CA ALA A 30 0.77 9.00 -1.21
C ALA A 30 1.75 8.77 -0.06
N PRO A 31 1.32 8.97 1.20
CA PRO A 31 2.14 8.68 2.35
C PRO A 31 2.75 7.28 2.25
N ASP A 32 4.06 7.19 2.47
CA ASP A 32 4.86 5.96 2.44
C ASP A 32 4.94 5.22 1.09
N GLU A 33 4.25 5.69 0.03
CA GLU A 33 4.21 5.01 -1.28
C GLU A 33 5.60 4.87 -1.90
N ALA A 34 6.41 5.93 -1.82
CA ALA A 34 7.79 5.92 -2.28
C ALA A 34 8.65 4.88 -1.53
N ASP A 35 8.45 4.73 -0.22
CA ASP A 35 9.18 3.75 0.59
C ASP A 35 8.75 2.31 0.28
N HIS A 36 7.45 2.08 0.03
CA HIS A 36 6.94 0.79 -0.43
C HIS A 36 7.52 0.44 -1.80
N TRP A 37 7.55 1.40 -2.73
CA TRP A 37 8.13 1.22 -4.05
C TRP A 37 9.64 0.92 -3.99
N ALA A 38 10.39 1.62 -3.13
CA ALA A 38 11.82 1.37 -2.94
C ALA A 38 12.10 -0.09 -2.50
N TYR A 39 11.26 -0.65 -1.63
CA TYR A 39 11.38 -2.05 -1.22
C TYR A 39 11.04 -3.01 -2.39
N ILE A 40 10.00 -2.72 -3.17
CA ILE A 40 9.66 -3.51 -4.36
C ILE A 40 10.83 -3.54 -5.36
N VAL A 41 11.42 -2.38 -5.66
CA VAL A 41 12.57 -2.25 -6.54
C VAL A 41 13.78 -3.02 -5.99
N TYR A 42 14.05 -2.91 -4.68
CA TYR A 42 15.13 -3.65 -4.02
C TYR A 42 14.97 -5.17 -4.19
N LEU A 43 13.76 -5.69 -4.00
CA LEU A 43 13.45 -7.11 -4.16
C LEU A 43 13.62 -7.57 -5.62
N ALA A 44 13.11 -6.78 -6.57
CA ALA A 44 13.21 -7.06 -8.00
C ALA A 44 14.68 -7.12 -8.47
N GLN A 45 15.52 -6.20 -7.97
CA GLN A 45 16.93 -6.11 -8.35
C GLN A 45 17.82 -7.13 -7.62
N THR A 46 17.66 -7.27 -6.31
CA THR A 46 18.58 -8.06 -5.46
C THR A 46 18.16 -9.53 -5.34
N ARG A 47 16.86 -9.82 -5.52
CA ARG A 47 16.26 -11.14 -5.26
C ARG A 47 16.57 -11.70 -3.87
N SER A 48 16.79 -10.81 -2.89
CA SER A 48 17.06 -11.14 -1.50
C SER A 48 16.21 -10.27 -0.59
N LEU A 49 15.91 -10.76 0.62
CA LEU A 49 15.26 -9.94 1.63
C LEU A 49 16.25 -8.92 2.23
N PRO A 50 15.82 -7.67 2.48
CA PRO A 50 16.66 -6.66 3.11
C PRO A 50 16.99 -7.07 4.54
N GLN A 51 18.20 -6.77 4.98
CA GLN A 51 18.64 -7.03 6.35
C GLN A 51 18.74 -5.70 7.11
N GLY A 52 18.00 -5.59 8.21
CA GLY A 52 17.98 -4.34 8.99
C GLY A 52 17.32 -3.17 8.25
N PRO A 53 17.69 -1.91 8.54
CA PRO A 53 16.98 -0.72 8.05
C PRO A 53 17.40 -0.28 6.63
N GLN A 54 17.85 -1.21 5.78
CA GLN A 54 18.29 -0.90 4.41
C GLN A 54 17.19 -0.29 3.54
N VAL A 55 15.93 -0.67 3.78
CA VAL A 55 14.74 -0.01 3.23
C VAL A 55 13.79 0.29 4.37
N THR A 56 13.15 1.46 4.38
CA THR A 56 12.26 1.93 5.47
C THR A 56 11.18 0.90 5.82
N GLN A 57 10.69 0.18 4.81
CA GLN A 57 9.61 -0.80 4.92
C GLN A 57 10.09 -2.24 5.23
N SER A 58 11.38 -2.47 5.49
CA SER A 58 11.93 -3.80 5.77
C SER A 58 11.38 -4.44 7.05
N LYS A 59 10.86 -3.62 7.97
CA LYS A 59 10.19 -4.07 9.20
C LYS A 59 8.84 -4.77 8.95
N HIS A 60 8.25 -4.61 7.76
CA HIS A 60 6.96 -5.18 7.44
C HIS A 60 7.07 -6.56 6.78
N PRO A 61 6.06 -7.44 6.93
CA PRO A 61 6.02 -8.73 6.24
C PRO A 61 6.14 -8.55 4.72
N PRO A 62 6.96 -9.37 4.03
CA PRO A 62 7.36 -9.09 2.65
C PRO A 62 6.33 -9.51 1.60
N LEU A 63 5.18 -10.09 1.99
CA LEU A 63 4.24 -10.70 1.04
C LEU A 63 3.70 -9.70 0.00
N TYR A 64 3.39 -8.48 0.44
CA TYR A 64 2.95 -7.41 -0.46
C TYR A 64 4.07 -7.01 -1.43
N HIS A 65 5.27 -6.74 -0.91
CA HIS A 65 6.39 -6.26 -1.71
C HIS A 65 6.93 -7.34 -2.66
N LEU A 66 6.95 -8.61 -2.25
CA LEU A 66 7.36 -9.74 -3.09
C LEU A 66 6.40 -9.98 -4.24
N SER A 67 5.09 -9.94 -3.98
CA SER A 67 4.10 -10.14 -5.04
C SER A 67 4.11 -8.97 -6.03
N ALA A 68 4.25 -7.73 -5.55
CA ALA A 68 4.43 -6.57 -6.43
C ALA A 68 5.75 -6.62 -7.22
N ALA A 69 6.85 -7.05 -6.61
CA ALA A 69 8.12 -7.23 -7.30
C ALA A 69 8.02 -8.27 -8.42
N ALA A 70 7.30 -9.37 -8.19
CA ALA A 70 7.09 -10.40 -9.20
C ALA A 70 6.24 -9.94 -10.40
N VAL A 71 5.37 -8.93 -10.21
CA VAL A 71 4.57 -8.34 -11.30
C VAL A 71 5.34 -7.25 -12.03
N ALA A 72 6.24 -6.54 -11.35
CA ALA A 72 7.02 -5.43 -11.90
C ALA A 72 8.24 -5.86 -12.74
N THR A 73 8.66 -7.13 -12.65
CA THR A 73 9.78 -7.74 -13.41
C THR A 73 9.30 -8.55 -14.59
#